data_AF-A0A8H6EYD5-F1
#
_entry.id   AF-A0A8H6EYD5-F1
#
_cell.length_a   1.000
_cell.length_b   1.000
_cell.length_c   1.000
_cell.angle_alpha   90.00
_cell.angle_beta   90.00
_cell.angle_gamma   90.00
#
_symmetry.space_group_name_H-M   'P 1'
#
loop_
_entity.id
_entity.type
_entity.pdbx_description
1 polymer ?
#
loop_
_entity_poly.entity_id
_entity_poly.type
_entity_poly.pdbx_seq_one_letter_code
_entity_poly.pdbx_strand_id
1 'polypeptide(L)'
;MSSQERTFIAVKPDGVQRGIFPEVLKRFTQRGFKLVGPILATVWEGKDVVKQGRAMLGATNPLNSAPGTIRGDFAIDMGRNVIHGSDSVENAKKEISLWFKPEELVDYKSTLASWIYE
;
A
#
# COMPACT_ATOMS: atom_id res chain seq x y z
N MET A 1 -21.34 16.37 25.82
CA MET A 1 -21.58 17.02 24.52
C MET A 1 -20.69 16.34 23.49
N SER A 2 -21.24 16.03 22.31
CA SER A 2 -20.64 15.16 21.29
C SER A 2 -19.30 15.69 20.78
N SER A 3 -18.18 15.17 21.28
CA SER A 3 -16.84 15.48 20.76
C SER A 3 -16.49 14.59 19.55
N GLN A 4 -17.43 14.37 18.62
CA GLN A 4 -17.23 13.54 17.43
C GLN A 4 -16.86 14.39 16.20
N GLU A 5 -15.89 15.28 16.36
CA GLU A 5 -15.30 15.96 15.21
C GLU A 5 -14.39 15.00 14.44
N ARG A 6 -14.42 15.07 13.11
CA ARG A 6 -13.55 14.29 12.22
C ARG A 6 -12.85 15.25 11.27
N THR A 7 -11.60 14.95 10.95
CA THR A 7 -10.81 15.73 9.99
C THR A 7 -10.05 14.82 9.04
N PHE A 8 -9.66 15.37 7.89
CA PHE A 8 -8.85 14.70 6.87
C PHE A 8 -7.41 15.23 6.94
N ILE A 9 -6.46 14.30 7.07
CA ILE A 9 -5.03 14.59 7.08
C ILE A 9 -4.37 13.70 6.03
N ALA A 10 -3.66 14.33 5.08
CA ALA A 10 -2.91 13.62 4.04
C ALA A 10 -1.41 13.83 4.21
N VAL A 11 -0.64 12.74 4.17
CA VAL A 11 0.81 12.82 3.97
C VAL A 11 1.05 12.88 2.47
N LYS A 12 1.59 14.01 2.00
CA LYS A 12 1.88 14.26 0.59
C LYS A 12 3.02 13.35 0.07
N PRO A 13 3.18 13.19 -1.27
CA PRO A 13 4.19 12.30 -1.85
C PRO A 13 5.62 12.54 -1.34
N ASP A 14 6.03 13.79 -1.15
CA ASP A 14 7.34 14.15 -0.59
C ASP A 14 7.53 13.65 0.86
N GLY A 15 6.47 13.66 1.66
CA GLY A 15 6.49 13.09 3.01
C GLY A 15 6.59 11.56 3.00
N VAL A 16 5.91 10.89 2.06
CA VAL A 16 6.03 9.44 1.89
C VAL A 16 7.45 9.07 1.49
N GLN A 17 8.02 9.74 0.48
CA GLN A 17 9.39 9.52 -0.02
C GLN A 17 10.47 9.74 1.05
N ARG A 18 10.25 10.68 1.97
CA ARG A 18 11.15 10.94 3.09
C ARG A 18 10.97 9.99 4.28
N GLY A 19 10.08 9.01 4.18
CA GLY A 19 9.82 8.03 5.24
C GLY A 19 9.13 8.61 6.47
N ILE A 20 8.45 9.76 6.38
CA ILE A 20 7.82 10.40 7.55
C ILE A 20 6.39 9.91 7.82
N PHE A 21 5.78 9.13 6.91
CA PHE A 21 4.42 8.59 7.08
C PHE A 21 4.23 7.83 8.41
N PRO A 22 5.11 6.90 8.82
CA PRO A 22 4.96 6.20 10.10
C PRO A 22 5.03 7.16 11.31
N GLU A 23 5.86 8.19 11.25
CA GLU A 23 6.01 9.17 12.32
C GLU A 23 4.77 10.05 12.46
N VAL A 24 4.14 10.46 11.35
CA VAL A 24 2.87 11.20 11.38
C VAL A 24 1.78 10.34 12.04
N LEU A 25 1.64 9.08 11.62
CA LEU A 25 0.66 8.15 12.21
C LEU A 25 0.89 7.95 13.72
N LYS A 26 2.16 7.76 14.11
CA LYS A 26 2.58 7.62 15.50
C LYS A 26 2.20 8.86 16.32
N ARG A 27 2.45 10.08 15.84
CA ARG A 27 2.13 11.31 16.58
C ARG A 27 0.63 11.49 16.82
N PHE A 28 -0.21 11.24 15.80
CA PHE A 28 -1.65 11.36 15.96
C PHE A 28 -2.20 10.32 16.95
N THR A 29 -1.73 9.07 16.85
CA THR A 29 -2.16 8.00 17.76
C THR A 29 -1.67 8.23 19.19
N GLN A 30 -0.40 8.61 19.40
CA GLN A 30 0.15 8.95 20.72
C GLN A 30 -0.51 10.17 21.37
N ARG A 31 -0.99 11.12 20.56
CA ARG A 31 -1.76 12.27 21.06
C ARG A 31 -3.15 11.86 21.59
N GLY A 32 -3.64 10.68 21.22
CA GLY A 32 -4.94 10.14 21.62
C GLY A 32 -6.02 10.24 20.55
N PHE A 33 -5.68 10.62 19.31
CA PHE A 33 -6.63 10.61 18.20
C PHE A 33 -6.80 9.20 17.62
N LYS A 34 -8.04 8.87 17.26
CA LYS A 34 -8.38 7.59 16.64
C LYS A 34 -8.24 7.69 15.12
N LEU A 35 -7.47 6.79 14.54
CA LEU A 35 -7.46 6.53 13.11
C LEU A 35 -8.70 5.69 12.75
N VAL A 36 -9.62 6.25 11.95
CA VAL A 36 -10.95 5.63 11.72
C VAL A 36 -11.15 4.99 10.35
N GLY A 37 -10.23 5.16 9.40
CA GLY A 37 -10.34 4.50 8.09
C GLY A 37 -9.38 5.05 7.02
N PRO A 38 -8.06 4.83 7.15
CA PRO A 38 -7.12 5.10 6.08
C PRO A 38 -7.04 3.92 5.12
N ILE A 39 -6.70 4.23 3.88
CA ILE A 39 -6.14 3.27 2.92
C ILE A 39 -4.80 3.84 2.47
N LEU A 40 -3.80 2.98 2.36
CA LEU A 40 -2.54 3.31 1.72
C LEU A 40 -2.58 2.75 0.29
N ALA A 41 -2.83 3.62 -0.69
CA ALA A 41 -2.71 3.27 -2.11
C ALA A 41 -1.26 3.52 -2.56
N THR A 42 -0.68 2.56 -3.28
CA THR A 42 0.72 2.64 -3.76
C THR A 42 0.83 2.08 -5.17
N VAL A 43 1.73 2.65 -5.98
CA VAL A 43 2.12 2.12 -7.30
C VAL A 43 3.56 1.65 -7.20
N TRP A 44 3.82 0.41 -7.63
CA TRP A 44 5.15 -0.19 -7.65
C TRP A 44 5.56 -0.50 -9.09
N GLU A 45 6.82 -0.25 -9.42
CA GLU A 45 7.38 -0.48 -10.73
C GLU A 45 8.52 -1.51 -10.65
N GLY A 46 8.54 -2.45 -11.60
CA GLY A 46 9.59 -3.46 -11.70
C GLY A 46 9.22 -4.62 -12.64
N LYS A 47 10.21 -5.46 -12.96
CA LYS A 47 10.03 -6.63 -13.82
C LYS A 47 8.99 -7.59 -13.23
N ASP A 48 7.96 -7.93 -14.00
CA ASP A 48 6.87 -8.85 -13.58
C ASP A 48 6.17 -8.47 -12.26
N VAL A 49 6.18 -7.19 -11.88
CA VAL A 49 5.73 -6.72 -10.54
C VAL A 49 4.30 -7.13 -10.20
N VAL A 50 3.40 -7.22 -11.19
CA VAL A 50 2.03 -7.71 -10.98
C VAL A 50 2.05 -9.16 -10.51
N LYS A 51 2.74 -10.04 -11.24
CA LYS A 51 2.82 -11.47 -10.92
C LYS A 51 3.57 -11.70 -9.60
N GLN A 52 4.73 -11.06 -9.44
CA GLN A 52 5.55 -11.20 -8.24
C GLN A 52 4.84 -10.61 -7.01
N GLY A 53 4.21 -9.45 -7.15
CA GLY A 53 3.40 -8.83 -6.11
C GLY A 53 2.27 -9.75 -5.66
N ARG A 54 1.49 -10.34 -6.60
CA ARG A 54 0.46 -11.33 -6.27
C ARG A 54 1.00 -12.54 -5.52
N ALA A 55 2.19 -13.03 -5.87
CA ALA A 55 2.85 -14.11 -5.15
C ALA A 55 3.22 -13.70 -3.71
N MET A 56 3.77 -12.50 -3.52
CA MET A 56 4.08 -11.94 -2.19
C MET A 56 2.83 -11.73 -1.32
N LEU A 57 1.70 -11.33 -1.92
CA LEU A 57 0.45 -11.13 -1.18
C LEU A 57 -0.10 -12.45 -0.61
N GLY A 58 0.08 -13.56 -1.34
CA GLY A 58 -0.57 -14.84 -1.04
C GLY A 58 -1.97 -14.97 -1.65
N ALA A 59 -2.59 -16.13 -1.46
CA ALA A 59 -3.92 -16.44 -1.97
C ALA A 59 -4.99 -15.46 -1.43
N THR A 60 -6.06 -15.20 -2.20
CA THR A 60 -7.13 -14.29 -1.75
C THR A 60 -7.78 -14.74 -0.44
N ASN A 61 -7.94 -16.05 -0.26
CA ASN A 61 -8.31 -16.66 1.02
C ASN A 61 -7.04 -16.89 1.86
N PRO A 62 -6.87 -16.23 3.03
CA PRO A 62 -5.69 -16.40 3.87
C PRO A 62 -5.44 -17.85 4.30
N LEU A 63 -6.49 -18.65 4.49
CA LEU A 63 -6.37 -20.08 4.82
C LEU A 63 -5.56 -20.89 3.80
N ASN A 64 -5.53 -20.43 2.54
CA ASN A 64 -4.80 -21.07 1.45
C ASN A 64 -3.45 -20.37 1.14
N SER A 65 -3.04 -19.41 1.97
CA SER A 65 -1.78 -18.68 1.81
C SER A 65 -0.65 -19.40 2.52
N ALA A 66 0.53 -19.43 1.90
CA ALA A 66 1.71 -20.02 2.54
C ALA A 66 2.28 -19.06 3.61
N PRO A 67 2.87 -19.59 4.71
CA PRO A 67 3.70 -18.78 5.61
C PRO A 67 4.79 -18.02 4.86
N GLY A 68 5.06 -16.77 5.26
CA GLY A 68 5.97 -15.84 4.58
C GLY A 68 5.30 -14.97 3.51
N THR A 69 4.03 -15.23 3.17
CA THR A 69 3.22 -14.30 2.37
C THR A 69 2.48 -13.34 3.28
N ILE A 70 2.15 -12.14 2.79
CA ILE A 70 1.49 -11.11 3.61
C ILE A 70 0.18 -11.64 4.23
N ARG A 71 -0.65 -12.34 3.45
CA ARG A 71 -1.90 -12.89 3.98
C ARG A 71 -1.67 -14.12 4.86
N GLY A 72 -0.68 -14.95 4.57
CA GLY A 72 -0.34 -16.09 5.40
C GLY A 72 0.14 -15.69 6.80
N ASP A 73 0.84 -14.55 6.89
CA ASP A 73 1.41 -14.08 8.16
C ASP A 73 0.46 -13.15 8.95
N PHE A 74 -0.43 -12.41 8.26
CA PHE A 74 -1.17 -11.31 8.88
C PHE A 74 -2.71 -11.36 8.71
N ALA A 75 -3.27 -12.40 8.08
CA ALA A 75 -4.72 -12.52 7.89
C ALA A 75 -5.27 -13.92 8.19
N ILE A 76 -6.56 -13.99 8.51
CA ILE A 76 -7.28 -15.25 8.80
C ILE A 76 -8.50 -15.38 7.88
N ASP A 77 -9.37 -14.36 7.88
CA ASP A 77 -10.63 -14.38 7.13
C ASP A 77 -10.52 -13.71 5.75
N MET A 78 -11.25 -14.25 4.76
CA MET A 78 -11.31 -13.70 3.40
C MET A 78 -11.84 -12.25 3.37
N GLY A 79 -12.85 -11.93 4.19
CA GLY A 79 -13.40 -10.57 4.29
C GLY A 79 -12.50 -9.57 5.03
N ARG A 80 -11.37 -10.03 5.58
CA ARG A 80 -10.38 -9.25 6.35
C ARG A 80 -8.95 -9.63 5.93
N ASN A 81 -8.71 -9.76 4.62
CA ASN A 81 -7.45 -10.25 4.06
C ASN A 81 -6.35 -9.18 3.86
N VAL A 82 -6.43 -8.08 4.62
CA VAL A 82 -5.45 -6.99 4.83
C VAL A 82 -4.98 -6.17 3.62
N ILE A 83 -4.88 -6.73 2.41
CA ILE A 83 -4.21 -6.08 1.27
C ILE A 83 -4.85 -6.46 -0.08
N HIS A 84 -4.79 -5.53 -1.05
CA HIS A 84 -5.17 -5.72 -2.45
C HIS A 84 -3.93 -5.61 -3.36
N GLY A 85 -4.00 -6.24 -4.53
CA GLY A 85 -3.04 -6.06 -5.61
C GLY A 85 -3.65 -6.54 -6.92
N SER A 86 -3.41 -5.79 -8.00
CA SER A 86 -3.97 -6.07 -9.32
C SER A 86 -3.63 -7.50 -9.79
N ASP A 87 -4.57 -8.16 -10.45
CA ASP A 87 -4.43 -9.56 -10.88
C ASP A 87 -3.78 -9.73 -12.27
N SER A 88 -3.67 -8.65 -13.03
CA SER A 88 -3.20 -8.62 -14.40
C SER A 88 -2.66 -7.23 -14.75
N VAL A 89 -1.78 -7.16 -15.76
CA VAL A 89 -1.23 -5.90 -16.25
C VAL A 89 -2.33 -4.96 -16.75
N GLU A 90 -3.36 -5.50 -17.38
CA GLU A 90 -4.50 -4.74 -17.89
C GLU A 90 -5.32 -4.11 -16.76
N ASN A 91 -5.63 -4.88 -15.71
CA ASN A 91 -6.33 -4.34 -14.56
C ASN A 91 -5.46 -3.37 -13.76
N ALA A 92 -4.15 -3.60 -13.67
CA ALA A 92 -3.23 -2.66 -13.02
C ALA A 92 -3.30 -1.26 -13.65
N LYS A 93 -3.30 -1.16 -14.99
CA LYS A 93 -3.42 0.13 -15.69
C LYS A 93 -4.73 0.86 -15.36
N LYS A 94 -5.84 0.11 -15.29
CA LYS A 94 -7.18 0.64 -14.96
C LYS A 94 -7.22 1.11 -13.50
N GLU A 95 -6.72 0.30 -12.59
CA GLU A 95 -6.66 0.63 -11.16
C GLU A 95 -5.77 1.84 -10.91
N ILE A 96 -4.56 1.92 -11.50
CA ILE A 96 -3.67 3.08 -11.33
C ILE A 96 -4.37 4.36 -11.79
N SER A 97 -5.00 4.35 -12.97
CA SER A 97 -5.72 5.51 -13.51
C SER A 97 -6.96 5.88 -12.68
N LEU A 98 -7.54 4.93 -11.94
CA LEU A 98 -8.68 5.17 -11.06
C LEU A 98 -8.26 5.85 -9.75
N TRP A 99 -7.12 5.44 -9.19
CA TRP A 99 -6.66 5.89 -7.87
C TRP A 99 -5.72 7.09 -7.90
N PHE A 100 -5.00 7.30 -9.01
CA PHE A 100 -3.97 8.34 -9.12
C PHE A 100 -4.14 9.18 -10.38
N LYS A 101 -3.91 10.48 -10.23
CA LYS A 101 -3.67 11.37 -11.36
C LYS A 101 -2.24 11.18 -11.88
N PRO A 102 -1.97 11.46 -13.17
CA PRO A 102 -0.62 11.35 -13.72
C PRO A 102 0.44 12.14 -12.94
N GLU A 103 0.10 13.33 -12.45
CA GLU A 103 1.01 14.19 -11.68
C GLU A 103 1.34 13.68 -10.26
N GLU A 104 0.62 12.67 -9.77
CA GLU A 104 0.89 12.03 -8.47
C GLU A 104 1.91 10.88 -8.59
N LEU A 105 2.19 10.44 -9.82
CA LEU A 105 3.18 9.41 -10.12
C LEU A 105 4.55 10.06 -10.29
N VAL A 106 5.48 9.71 -9.39
CA VAL A 106 6.83 10.28 -9.37
C VAL A 106 7.78 9.33 -10.08
N ASP A 107 8.30 9.74 -11.23
CA ASP A 107 9.37 9.04 -11.94
C ASP A 107 10.75 9.42 -11.36
N TYR A 108 11.56 8.41 -11.06
CA TYR A 108 12.94 8.59 -10.62
C TYR A 108 13.80 7.38 -10.97
N LYS A 109 15.09 7.63 -11.24
CA LYS A 109 16.05 6.56 -11.50
C LYS A 109 16.65 6.06 -10.18
N SER A 110 16.40 4.81 -9.83
CA SER A 110 17.08 4.15 -8.72
C SER A 110 18.59 4.07 -8.99
N THR A 111 19.40 4.54 -8.04
CA THR A 111 20.87 4.42 -8.09
C THR A 111 21.35 2.97 -7.98
N LEU A 112 20.49 2.06 -7.53
CA LEU A 112 20.78 0.64 -7.40
C LEU A 112 20.31 -0.18 -8.61
N ALA A 113 19.70 0.44 -9.62
CA ALA A 113 19.09 -0.30 -10.73
C ALA A 113 20.07 -1.27 -11.42
N SER A 114 21.33 -0.88 -11.62
CA SER A 114 22.37 -1.73 -12.24
C SER A 114 22.84 -2.90 -11.37
N TRP A 115 22.52 -2.91 -10.08
CA TRP A 115 22.83 -4.00 -9.17
C TRP A 115 21.64 -4.95 -8.97
N ILE A 116 20.44 -4.54 -9.42
CA ILE A 116 19.19 -5.29 -9.27
C ILE A 116 18.79 -5.94 -10.61
N TYR A 117 19.04 -5.26 -11.72
CA TYR A 117 18.71 -5.71 -13.07
C TYR A 117 19.98 -5.90 -13.90
N GLU A 118 20.05 -7.02 -14.62
CA GLU A 118 21.08 -7.34 -15.63
C GLU A 118 20.76 -6.75 -17.00
#